data_AF-A0A7S4BAZ1-F1
#
_entry.id   AF-A0A7S4BAZ1-F1
#
_cell.length_a   1.000
_cell.length_b   1.000
_cell.length_c   1.000
_cell.angle_alpha   90.00
_cell.angle_beta   90.00
_cell.angle_gamma   90.00
#
_symmetry.space_group_name_H-M   'P 1'
#
loop_
_entity.id
_entity.type
_entity.pdbx_description
1 polymer ?
#
loop_
_entity_poly.entity_id
_entity_poly.type
_entity_poly.pdbx_seq_one_letter_code
_entity_poly.pdbx_strand_id
1 'polypeptide(L)'
;GGERQDERLLPTASELQRFAEAAPLSLKCTRCAVSAPVRGLLGQGVPNQGVGTASTWLGGDALKCSGCNSRYEPALLRNALALAMRSQVKAYYTAPLQCDEPSCRETSRALSTHVATDEAGLPLFPACTVLRCKGKMVKTYPDKRLHTQLLFYKTLFDIEWACAKLEAESRRSPTPLDVASMQIDESDMQLLDELKEQVQRELGRSAFDRVDFAALFRV
;
A
#
# COMPACT_ATOMS: atom_id res chain seq x y z
N GLY A 1 29.31 -18.16 -1.83
CA GLY A 1 29.16 -16.85 -1.19
C GLY A 1 28.95 -15.84 -2.28
N GLY A 2 27.73 -15.31 -2.38
CA GLY A 2 27.37 -14.27 -3.34
C GLY A 2 26.48 -13.30 -2.59
N GLU A 3 27.04 -12.14 -2.27
CA GLU A 3 26.44 -11.15 -1.39
C GLU A 3 25.24 -10.46 -2.07
N ARG A 4 24.13 -10.57 -1.35
CA ARG A 4 22.92 -9.75 -1.35
C ARG A 4 23.15 -8.34 -1.92
N GLN A 5 22.65 -8.12 -3.13
CA GLN A 5 22.22 -6.80 -3.58
C GLN A 5 20.80 -6.97 -4.13
N ASP A 6 19.86 -7.25 -3.22
CA ASP A 6 18.47 -6.87 -3.42
C ASP A 6 18.47 -5.34 -3.45
N GLU A 7 18.63 -4.79 -4.65
CA GLU A 7 18.41 -3.39 -4.94
C GLU A 7 16.94 -3.13 -4.61
N ARG A 8 16.69 -2.77 -3.34
CA ARG A 8 15.42 -2.25 -2.85
C ARG A 8 14.99 -1.24 -3.89
N LEU A 9 13.99 -1.59 -4.69
CA LEU A 9 13.32 -0.70 -5.63
C LEU A 9 12.73 0.43 -4.79
N LEU A 10 13.59 1.38 -4.47
CA LEU A 10 13.29 2.49 -3.61
C LEU A 10 12.51 3.47 -4.45
N PRO A 11 11.45 4.02 -3.88
CA PRO A 11 10.38 4.48 -4.69
C PRO A 11 10.74 5.92 -5.24
N THR A 12 10.67 6.15 -6.55
CA THR A 12 10.99 7.42 -7.25
C THR A 12 9.88 8.49 -7.13
N ALA A 13 10.07 9.71 -7.64
CA ALA A 13 9.13 10.83 -7.42
C ALA A 13 7.66 10.60 -7.84
N SER A 14 7.32 9.50 -8.54
CA SER A 14 5.94 9.15 -8.93
C SER A 14 5.16 8.23 -7.96
N GLU A 15 5.71 7.61 -6.89
CA GLU A 15 4.84 6.72 -6.07
C GLU A 15 3.87 7.41 -5.15
N LEU A 16 4.06 8.69 -4.90
CA LEU A 16 3.08 9.47 -4.17
C LEU A 16 1.74 9.52 -4.95
N GLN A 17 1.79 9.58 -6.29
CA GLN A 17 0.61 9.38 -7.14
C GLN A 17 0.13 7.93 -7.17
N ARG A 18 1.05 6.96 -7.03
CA ARG A 18 0.70 5.52 -6.93
C ARG A 18 -0.19 5.24 -5.71
N PHE A 19 -0.05 5.99 -4.63
CA PHE A 19 -0.87 5.85 -3.43
C PHE A 19 -2.16 6.69 -3.44
N ALA A 20 -2.49 7.38 -4.54
CA ALA A 20 -3.68 8.23 -4.61
C ALA A 20 -5.00 7.47 -4.33
N GLU A 21 -5.07 6.20 -4.70
CA GLU A 21 -6.24 5.33 -4.47
C GLU A 21 -6.15 4.52 -3.16
N ALA A 22 -5.08 4.70 -2.39
CA ALA A 22 -4.85 3.95 -1.15
C ALA A 22 -5.71 4.51 0.00
N ALA A 23 -6.38 3.61 0.71
CA ALA A 23 -7.13 3.93 1.90
C ALA A 23 -6.19 4.29 3.07
N PRO A 24 -6.46 5.38 3.81
CA PRO A 24 -5.65 5.74 4.97
C PRO A 24 -5.89 4.77 6.13
N LEU A 25 -4.86 4.57 6.96
CA LEU A 25 -4.98 3.78 8.18
C LEU A 25 -5.67 4.61 9.27
N SER A 26 -6.93 4.30 9.57
CA SER A 26 -7.71 5.01 10.59
C SER A 26 -7.58 4.37 11.97
N LEU A 27 -7.41 5.20 13.00
CA LEU A 27 -7.33 4.81 14.40
C LEU A 27 -8.34 5.60 15.22
N LYS A 28 -8.96 4.94 16.21
CA LYS A 28 -9.75 5.61 17.24
C LYS A 28 -8.87 5.84 18.47
N CYS A 29 -8.66 7.10 18.83
CA CYS A 29 -7.87 7.43 20.01
C CYS A 29 -8.61 7.01 21.31
N THR A 30 -7.90 6.36 22.23
CA THR A 30 -8.45 5.97 23.54
C THR A 30 -8.62 7.14 24.51
N ARG A 31 -7.95 8.27 24.26
CA ARG A 31 -8.03 9.48 25.11
C ARG A 31 -9.13 10.44 24.67
N CYS A 32 -9.15 10.84 23.40
CA CYS A 32 -10.12 11.82 22.89
C CYS A 32 -11.28 11.20 22.08
N ALA A 33 -11.31 9.89 21.89
CA ALA A 33 -12.31 9.15 21.11
C ALA A 33 -12.45 9.53 19.62
N VAL A 34 -11.64 10.50 19.13
CA VAL A 34 -11.62 10.91 17.72
C VAL A 34 -11.03 9.79 16.86
N SER A 35 -11.71 9.49 15.75
CA SER A 35 -11.17 8.63 14.70
C SER A 35 -10.42 9.49 13.68
N ALA A 36 -9.12 9.28 13.56
CA ALA A 36 -8.27 10.04 12.65
C ALA A 36 -7.30 9.09 11.90
N PRO A 37 -6.88 9.45 10.68
CA PRO A 37 -5.84 8.72 9.98
C PRO A 37 -4.49 8.88 10.70
N VAL A 38 -3.69 7.82 10.70
CA VAL A 38 -2.28 7.88 11.08
C VAL A 38 -1.56 8.83 10.14
N ARG A 39 -0.75 9.74 10.68
CA ARG A 39 -0.05 10.75 9.88
C ARG A 39 1.08 10.16 9.04
N GLY A 40 1.77 9.14 9.56
CA GLY A 40 2.98 8.58 8.95
C GLY A 40 4.20 9.46 9.19
N LEU A 41 5.40 8.95 8.89
CA LEU A 41 6.67 9.64 9.19
C LEU A 41 6.86 10.98 8.46
N LEU A 42 6.21 11.16 7.31
CA LEU A 42 6.28 12.37 6.46
C LEU A 42 4.89 13.00 6.26
N GLY A 43 3.92 12.73 7.13
CA GLY A 43 2.55 13.27 7.00
C GLY A 43 1.72 12.68 5.86
N GLN A 44 2.23 11.69 5.13
CA GLN A 44 1.64 11.09 3.93
C GLN A 44 0.38 10.25 4.17
N GLY A 45 0.02 9.98 5.43
CA GLY A 45 -1.15 9.18 5.78
C GLY A 45 -2.48 9.97 5.79
N VAL A 46 -2.45 11.29 5.64
CA VAL A 46 -3.65 12.15 5.68
C VAL A 46 -4.11 12.45 4.24
N PRO A 47 -5.34 12.04 3.83
CA PRO A 47 -5.78 12.04 2.42
C PRO A 47 -6.06 13.43 1.80
N ASN A 48 -5.77 14.53 2.51
CA ASN A 48 -6.10 15.90 2.06
C ASN A 48 -4.98 16.93 2.31
N GLN A 49 -3.82 16.49 2.81
CA GLN A 49 -2.61 17.28 2.66
C GLN A 49 -2.02 16.86 1.32
N GLY A 50 -2.05 17.78 0.36
CA GLY A 50 -1.49 17.57 -0.97
C GLY A 50 -0.18 16.82 -0.88
N VAL A 51 -0.10 15.76 -1.66
CA VAL A 51 0.93 14.72 -1.70
C VAL A 51 2.25 15.27 -2.30
N GLY A 52 2.64 16.47 -1.86
CA GLY A 52 3.77 17.28 -2.31
C GLY A 52 4.03 18.56 -1.50
N THR A 53 3.35 18.80 -0.36
CA THR A 53 3.51 20.07 0.40
C THR A 53 3.85 19.95 1.88
N ALA A 54 4.12 18.76 2.42
CA ALA A 54 4.62 18.67 3.79
C ALA A 54 5.63 17.53 3.93
N SER A 55 6.83 17.73 3.38
CA SER A 55 8.04 16.98 3.73
C SER A 55 8.55 17.36 5.13
N THR A 56 7.64 17.56 6.07
CA THR A 56 7.96 17.80 7.47
C THR A 56 8.15 16.44 8.11
N TRP A 57 9.38 16.17 8.52
CA TRP A 57 9.69 15.01 9.34
C TRP A 57 8.85 15.05 10.62
N LEU A 58 7.96 14.06 10.79
CA LEU A 58 7.18 13.90 12.01
C LEU A 58 7.86 12.95 13.01
N GLY A 59 8.70 12.03 12.55
CA GLY A 59 9.39 11.08 13.42
C GLY A 59 8.43 10.39 14.41
N GLY A 60 8.72 10.48 15.71
CA GLY A 60 7.88 9.94 16.78
C GLY A 60 6.48 10.59 16.89
N ASP A 61 6.24 11.77 16.31
CA ASP A 61 4.90 12.37 16.25
C ASP A 61 3.95 11.62 15.31
N ALA A 62 4.48 10.76 14.44
CA ALA A 62 3.66 9.84 13.63
C ALA A 62 2.84 8.86 14.51
N LEU A 63 3.31 8.58 15.73
CA LEU A 63 2.69 7.69 16.70
C LEU A 63 1.76 8.42 17.68
N LYS A 64 1.54 9.73 17.48
CA LYS A 64 0.66 10.56 18.32
C LYS A 64 -0.66 10.84 17.62
N CYS A 65 -1.70 11.02 18.43
CA CYS A 65 -3.00 11.42 17.92
C CYS A 65 -2.97 12.88 17.43
N SER A 66 -3.52 13.13 16.24
CA SER A 66 -3.60 14.48 15.66
C SER A 66 -4.45 15.46 16.45
N GLY A 67 -5.42 14.98 17.24
CA GLY A 67 -6.34 15.84 18.00
C GLY A 67 -5.84 16.22 19.40
N CYS A 68 -5.24 15.27 20.12
CA CYS A 68 -4.84 15.48 21.52
C CYS A 68 -3.35 15.27 21.80
N ASN A 69 -2.54 14.98 20.78
CA ASN A 69 -1.10 14.70 20.86
C ASN A 69 -0.69 13.59 21.85
N SER A 70 -1.64 12.80 22.36
CA SER A 70 -1.33 11.62 23.17
C SER A 70 -0.73 10.53 22.30
N ARG A 71 0.32 9.86 22.80
CA ARG A 71 0.89 8.65 22.18
C ARG A 71 -0.18 7.55 22.08
N TYR A 72 -0.25 6.89 20.92
CA TYR A 72 -1.04 5.69 20.78
C TYR A 72 -0.40 4.53 21.55
N GLU A 73 -1.24 3.64 22.07
CA GLU A 73 -0.75 2.41 22.68
C GLU A 73 -0.19 1.47 21.60
N PRO A 74 0.99 0.85 21.79
CA PRO A 74 1.59 -0.05 20.80
C PRO A 74 0.64 -1.17 20.37
N ALA A 75 -0.09 -1.76 21.32
CA ALA A 75 -1.07 -2.81 21.05
C ALA A 75 -2.22 -2.33 20.15
N LEU A 76 -2.68 -1.09 20.34
CA LEU A 76 -3.71 -0.49 19.51
C LEU A 76 -3.25 -0.34 18.05
N LEU A 77 -2.02 0.14 17.84
CA LEU A 77 -1.43 0.30 16.51
C LEU A 77 -1.30 -1.04 15.79
N ARG A 78 -0.72 -2.06 16.44
CA ARG A 78 -0.55 -3.40 15.88
C ARG A 78 -1.89 -4.03 15.49
N ASN A 79 -2.88 -3.94 16.38
CA ASN A 79 -4.22 -4.49 16.15
C ASN A 79 -4.95 -3.77 15.02
N ALA A 80 -4.92 -2.44 15.00
CA ALA A 80 -5.57 -1.67 13.96
C ALA A 80 -4.93 -1.91 12.59
N LEU A 81 -3.60 -1.98 12.52
CA LEU A 81 -2.87 -2.34 11.31
C LEU A 81 -3.26 -3.75 10.83
N ALA A 82 -3.33 -4.73 11.73
CA ALA A 82 -3.76 -6.09 11.40
C ALA A 82 -5.19 -6.13 10.84
N LEU A 83 -6.13 -5.42 11.48
CA LEU A 83 -7.51 -5.33 11.04
C LEU A 83 -7.64 -4.63 9.69
N ALA A 84 -6.89 -3.55 9.48
CA ALA A 84 -6.85 -2.81 8.22
C ALA A 84 -6.26 -3.65 7.08
N MET A 85 -5.21 -4.43 7.32
CA MET A 85 -4.67 -5.35 6.30
C MET A 85 -5.66 -6.46 5.97
N ARG A 86 -6.24 -7.10 7.00
CA ARG A 86 -7.25 -8.16 6.83
C ARG A 86 -8.48 -7.68 6.08
N SER A 87 -8.93 -6.44 6.32
CA SER A 87 -10.08 -5.88 5.61
C SER A 87 -9.78 -5.68 4.12
N GLN A 88 -8.57 -5.23 3.76
CA GLN A 88 -8.15 -5.06 2.37
C GLN A 88 -7.97 -6.41 1.65
N VAL A 89 -7.39 -7.40 2.32
CA VAL A 89 -7.30 -8.78 1.81
C VAL A 89 -8.70 -9.37 1.61
N LYS A 90 -9.61 -9.16 2.56
CA LYS A 90 -11.01 -9.59 2.43
C LYS A 90 -11.69 -8.90 1.26
N ALA A 91 -11.50 -7.59 1.08
CA ALA A 91 -12.06 -6.85 -0.05
C ALA A 91 -11.58 -7.45 -1.38
N TYR A 92 -10.29 -7.78 -1.50
CA TYR A 92 -9.73 -8.44 -2.67
C TYR A 92 -10.38 -9.79 -3.01
N TYR A 93 -10.52 -10.68 -2.02
CA TYR A 93 -11.08 -12.02 -2.26
C TYR A 93 -12.62 -12.02 -2.43
N THR A 94 -13.31 -11.02 -1.88
CA THR A 94 -14.78 -10.92 -1.97
C THR A 94 -15.27 -10.01 -3.08
N ALA A 95 -14.35 -9.32 -3.77
CA ALA A 95 -14.64 -8.43 -4.89
C ALA A 95 -15.28 -9.21 -6.06
N PRO A 96 -16.41 -8.72 -6.61
CA PRO A 96 -16.98 -9.29 -7.81
C PRO A 96 -16.07 -9.04 -9.02
N LEU A 97 -16.28 -9.85 -10.05
CA LEU A 97 -15.78 -9.60 -11.39
C LEU A 97 -16.77 -8.69 -12.12
N GLN A 98 -16.27 -7.79 -12.94
CA GLN A 98 -17.04 -6.92 -13.83
C GLN A 98 -16.59 -7.13 -15.27
N CYS A 99 -17.53 -7.19 -16.20
CA CYS A 99 -17.22 -7.26 -17.62
C CYS A 99 -16.56 -5.96 -18.10
N ASP A 100 -15.44 -6.08 -18.80
CA ASP A 100 -14.69 -4.96 -19.40
C ASP A 100 -15.43 -4.30 -20.58
N GLU A 101 -16.33 -5.07 -21.22
CA GLU A 101 -17.12 -4.60 -22.35
C GLU A 101 -18.10 -3.49 -21.90
N PRO A 102 -18.00 -2.25 -22.44
CA PRO A 102 -18.76 -1.10 -21.96
C PRO A 102 -20.27 -1.23 -22.18
N SER A 103 -20.68 -2.04 -23.16
CA SER A 103 -22.09 -2.33 -23.46
C SER A 103 -22.72 -3.36 -22.51
N CYS A 104 -21.92 -4.22 -21.88
CA CYS A 104 -22.38 -5.30 -20.99
C CYS A 104 -22.34 -4.88 -19.52
N ARG A 105 -21.14 -4.55 -19.00
CA ARG A 105 -20.89 -4.17 -17.58
C ARG A 105 -21.49 -5.12 -16.53
N GLU A 106 -21.80 -6.36 -16.88
CA GLU A 106 -22.32 -7.37 -15.95
C GLU A 106 -21.36 -7.60 -14.78
N THR A 107 -21.90 -7.78 -13.58
CA THR A 107 -21.11 -8.03 -12.36
C THR A 107 -21.47 -9.37 -11.74
N SER A 108 -20.49 -10.27 -11.61
CA SER A 108 -20.71 -11.61 -11.05
C SER A 108 -19.59 -12.02 -10.10
N ARG A 109 -19.93 -12.84 -9.10
CA ARG A 109 -18.96 -13.50 -8.22
C ARG A 109 -18.55 -14.88 -8.70
N ALA A 110 -19.30 -15.46 -9.64
CA ALA A 110 -18.99 -16.76 -10.22
C ALA A 110 -17.90 -16.61 -11.29
N LEU A 111 -16.95 -17.55 -11.33
CA LEU A 111 -16.04 -17.69 -12.45
C LEU A 111 -16.70 -18.59 -13.51
N SER A 112 -16.74 -18.12 -14.74
CA SER A 112 -17.13 -18.94 -15.88
C SER A 112 -16.07 -20.02 -16.15
N THR A 113 -16.51 -21.25 -16.38
CA THR A 113 -15.67 -22.35 -16.87
C THR A 113 -15.58 -22.39 -18.39
N HIS A 114 -16.33 -21.53 -19.09
CA HIS A 114 -16.34 -21.48 -20.54
C HIS A 114 -15.03 -20.91 -21.09
N VAL A 115 -14.40 -21.64 -22.00
CA VAL A 115 -13.23 -21.18 -22.75
C VAL A 115 -13.73 -20.36 -23.94
N ALA A 116 -13.58 -19.04 -23.86
CA ALA A 116 -13.82 -18.14 -24.99
C ALA A 116 -12.47 -17.68 -25.57
N THR A 117 -12.49 -17.25 -26.83
CA THR A 117 -11.35 -16.61 -27.48
C THR A 117 -11.71 -15.19 -27.89
N ASP A 118 -10.74 -14.30 -27.89
CA ASP A 118 -10.90 -12.96 -28.46
C ASP A 118 -10.90 -13.01 -30.01
N GLU A 119 -10.98 -11.84 -30.65
CA GLU A 119 -10.94 -11.72 -32.11
C GLU A 119 -9.60 -12.13 -32.72
N ALA A 120 -8.52 -12.11 -31.93
CA ALA A 120 -7.18 -12.54 -32.31
C ALA A 120 -6.93 -14.05 -32.05
N GLY A 121 -7.91 -14.78 -31.52
CA GLY A 121 -7.80 -16.20 -31.19
C GLY A 121 -7.10 -16.50 -29.87
N LEU A 122 -6.81 -15.50 -29.04
CA LEU A 122 -6.20 -15.67 -27.72
C LEU A 122 -7.26 -16.07 -26.68
N PRO A 123 -6.88 -16.91 -25.70
CA PRO A 123 -7.81 -17.36 -24.66
C PRO A 123 -8.27 -16.20 -23.78
N LEU A 124 -9.59 -16.00 -23.74
CA LEU A 124 -10.27 -15.01 -22.91
C LEU A 124 -10.73 -15.68 -21.61
N PHE A 125 -9.92 -15.59 -20.56
CA PHE A 125 -10.25 -16.14 -19.25
C PHE A 125 -10.15 -15.08 -18.13
N PRO A 126 -11.16 -14.97 -17.24
CA PRO A 126 -12.49 -15.60 -17.31
C PRO A 126 -13.41 -14.89 -18.33
N ALA A 127 -14.19 -15.66 -19.09
CA ALA A 127 -15.16 -15.13 -20.06
C ALA A 127 -16.42 -14.59 -19.36
N CYS A 128 -17.08 -13.59 -19.96
CA CYS A 128 -18.37 -13.09 -19.49
C CYS A 128 -19.45 -14.18 -19.53
N THR A 129 -20.35 -14.18 -18.53
CA THR A 129 -21.47 -15.13 -18.43
C THR A 129 -22.68 -14.73 -19.30
N VAL A 130 -22.72 -13.49 -19.79
CA VAL A 130 -23.81 -13.00 -20.64
C VAL A 130 -23.69 -13.60 -22.04
N LEU A 131 -24.81 -14.16 -22.54
CA LEU A 131 -24.89 -14.74 -23.88
C LEU A 131 -24.46 -13.72 -24.95
N ARG A 132 -23.59 -14.15 -25.87
CA ARG A 132 -23.03 -13.33 -26.97
C ARG A 132 -22.18 -12.15 -26.51
N CYS A 133 -21.81 -12.05 -25.24
CA CYS A 133 -20.77 -11.11 -24.81
C CYS A 133 -19.39 -11.75 -24.99
N LYS A 134 -18.48 -11.06 -25.68
CA LYS A 134 -17.07 -11.46 -25.84
C LYS A 134 -16.13 -10.71 -24.87
N GLY A 135 -16.68 -10.09 -23.85
CA GLY A 135 -15.92 -9.30 -22.88
C GLY A 135 -15.22 -10.19 -21.84
N LYS A 136 -14.05 -9.72 -21.38
CA LYS A 136 -13.34 -10.33 -20.26
C LYS A 136 -13.97 -9.92 -18.94
N MET A 137 -14.03 -10.84 -17.98
CA MET A 137 -14.38 -10.52 -16.60
C MET A 137 -13.14 -10.12 -15.82
N VAL A 138 -13.09 -8.88 -15.32
CA VAL A 138 -11.98 -8.31 -14.57
C VAL A 138 -12.39 -8.09 -13.12
N LYS A 139 -11.51 -8.37 -12.16
CA LYS A 139 -11.80 -8.07 -10.75
C LYS A 139 -12.01 -6.57 -10.55
N THR A 140 -13.13 -6.21 -9.91
CA THR A 140 -13.40 -4.83 -9.48
C THR A 140 -12.36 -4.31 -8.48
N TYR A 141 -11.76 -5.21 -7.69
CA TYR A 141 -10.61 -4.92 -6.85
C TYR A 141 -9.38 -5.67 -7.36
N PRO A 142 -8.51 -5.04 -8.18
CA PRO A 142 -7.39 -5.71 -8.81
C PRO A 142 -6.25 -5.99 -7.82
N ASP A 143 -5.48 -7.03 -8.09
CA ASP A 143 -4.35 -7.48 -7.28
C ASP A 143 -3.30 -6.36 -7.08
N LYS A 144 -3.06 -5.57 -8.14
CA LYS A 144 -2.16 -4.40 -8.10
C LYS A 144 -2.59 -3.37 -7.05
N ARG A 145 -3.91 -3.19 -6.86
CA ARG A 145 -4.47 -2.26 -5.86
C ARG A 145 -4.24 -2.77 -4.45
N LEU A 146 -4.45 -4.07 -4.20
CA LEU A 146 -4.10 -4.70 -2.91
C LEU A 146 -2.62 -4.51 -2.58
N HIS A 147 -1.74 -4.84 -3.52
CA HIS A 147 -0.30 -4.72 -3.32
C HIS A 147 0.10 -3.26 -3.02
N THR A 148 -0.43 -2.31 -3.79
CA THR A 148 -0.16 -0.88 -3.60
C THR A 148 -0.67 -0.38 -2.25
N GLN A 149 -1.82 -0.86 -1.79
CA GLN A 149 -2.36 -0.56 -0.46
C GLN A 149 -1.47 -1.05 0.68
N LEU A 150 -0.96 -2.29 0.58
CA LEU A 150 -0.05 -2.84 1.59
C LEU A 150 1.30 -2.11 1.57
N LEU A 151 1.81 -1.78 0.37
CA LEU A 151 3.02 -0.98 0.23
C LEU A 151 2.83 0.41 0.86
N PHE A 152 1.67 1.04 0.68
CA PHE A 152 1.34 2.30 1.36
C PHE A 152 1.44 2.16 2.88
N TYR A 153 0.82 1.14 3.48
CA TYR A 153 0.94 0.92 4.92
C TYR A 153 2.38 0.70 5.39
N LYS A 154 3.23 0.03 4.59
CA LYS A 154 4.67 -0.09 4.89
C LYS A 154 5.34 1.29 4.93
N THR A 155 5.09 2.15 3.94
CA THR A 155 5.71 3.49 3.88
C THR A 155 5.34 4.39 5.07
N LEU A 156 4.23 4.13 5.76
CA LEU A 156 3.86 4.90 6.95
C LEU A 156 4.86 4.72 8.11
N PHE A 157 5.54 3.57 8.17
CA PHE A 157 6.41 3.18 9.30
C PHE A 157 7.88 2.96 8.90
N ASP A 158 8.21 3.04 7.62
CA ASP A 158 9.56 2.76 7.12
C ASP A 158 10.49 3.97 7.26
N ILE A 159 11.33 3.93 8.29
CA ILE A 159 12.31 4.98 8.62
C ILE A 159 13.33 5.16 7.50
N GLU A 160 13.89 4.06 6.99
CA GLU A 160 14.90 4.08 5.92
C GLU A 160 14.34 4.74 4.67
N TRP A 161 13.10 4.39 4.31
CA TRP A 161 12.39 4.99 3.19
C TRP A 161 12.15 6.49 3.39
N ALA A 162 11.69 6.89 4.58
CA ALA A 162 11.39 8.27 4.89
C ALA A 162 12.65 9.16 4.86
N CYS A 163 13.78 8.67 5.40
CA CYS A 163 15.07 9.35 5.33
C CYS A 163 15.56 9.49 3.89
N ALA A 164 15.55 8.40 3.11
CA ALA A 164 15.97 8.44 1.70
C ALA A 164 15.11 9.41 0.87
N LYS A 165 13.81 9.48 1.16
CA LYS A 165 12.89 10.40 0.50
C LYS A 165 13.22 11.86 0.83
N LEU A 166 13.44 12.17 2.11
CA LEU A 166 13.81 13.51 2.56
C LEU A 166 15.16 13.95 2.01
N GLU A 167 16.15 13.06 1.92
CA GLU A 167 17.43 13.37 1.27
C GLU A 167 17.28 13.62 -0.24
N ALA A 168 16.41 12.87 -0.91
CA ALA A 168 16.15 13.10 -2.33
C ALA A 168 15.43 14.44 -2.57
N GLU A 169 14.60 14.88 -1.63
CA GLU A 169 13.93 16.18 -1.67
C GLU A 169 14.87 17.32 -1.27
N SER A 170 15.74 17.13 -0.28
CA SER A 170 16.74 18.13 0.12
C SER A 170 17.73 18.43 -1.00
N ARG A 171 18.09 17.43 -1.82
CA ARG A 171 18.89 17.61 -3.04
C ARG A 171 18.20 18.45 -4.11
N ARG A 172 16.86 18.55 -4.09
CA ARG A 172 16.06 19.32 -5.06
C ARG A 172 15.68 20.70 -4.54
N SER A 173 15.61 20.90 -3.22
CA SER A 173 15.27 22.17 -2.60
C SER A 173 16.52 22.98 -2.21
N PRO A 174 16.55 24.30 -2.44
CA PRO A 174 17.68 25.15 -2.06
C PRO A 174 17.84 25.35 -0.54
N THR A 175 16.83 24.99 0.26
CA THR A 175 16.87 25.07 1.73
C THR A 175 17.30 23.73 2.33
N PRO A 176 18.37 23.69 3.14
CA PRO A 176 18.76 22.47 3.85
C PRO A 176 17.66 22.07 4.84
N LEU A 177 17.15 20.84 4.69
CA LEU A 177 16.31 20.22 5.71
C LEU A 177 17.19 19.84 6.89
N ASP A 178 16.74 20.17 8.11
CA ASP A 178 17.52 20.05 9.32
C ASP A 178 17.60 18.57 9.77
N VAL A 179 18.54 17.82 9.19
CA VAL A 179 18.83 16.39 9.46
C VAL A 179 19.09 16.08 10.93
N ALA A 180 19.48 17.07 11.74
CA ALA A 180 19.69 16.90 13.19
C ALA A 180 18.38 16.65 13.96
N SER A 181 17.23 17.07 13.42
CA SER A 181 15.90 16.87 14.02
C SER A 181 15.31 15.47 13.79
N MET A 182 16.03 14.59 13.10
CA MET A 182 15.59 13.23 12.76
C MET A 182 15.71 12.20 13.89
N GLN A 183 15.98 12.65 15.12
CA GLN A 183 16.10 11.74 16.26
C GLN A 183 14.72 11.16 16.61
N ILE A 184 14.63 9.83 16.60
CA ILE A 184 13.50 9.06 17.09
C ILE A 184 13.98 8.34 18.35
N ASP A 185 13.16 8.34 19.40
CA ASP A 185 13.43 7.56 20.62
C ASP A 185 13.66 6.08 20.25
N GLU A 186 14.61 5.40 20.90
CA GLU A 186 14.91 3.98 20.62
C GLU A 186 13.66 3.09 20.73
N SER A 187 12.78 3.38 21.69
CA SER A 187 11.50 2.68 21.85
C SER A 187 10.52 2.91 20.68
N ASP A 188 10.45 4.14 20.16
CA ASP A 188 9.60 4.47 19.00
C ASP A 188 10.18 3.82 17.73
N MET A 189 11.52 3.75 17.60
CA MET A 189 12.20 3.06 16.50
C MET A 189 11.89 1.56 16.48
N GLN A 190 11.96 0.89 17.64
CA GLN A 190 11.60 -0.53 17.76
C GLN A 190 10.14 -0.78 17.36
N LEU A 191 9.21 0.06 17.82
CA LEU A 191 7.80 -0.07 17.48
C LEU A 191 7.53 0.13 15.97
N LEU A 192 8.18 1.13 15.35
CA LEU A 192 8.05 1.37 13.92
C LEU A 192 8.57 0.18 13.10
N ASP A 193 9.69 -0.41 13.51
CA ASP A 193 10.26 -1.58 12.83
C ASP A 193 9.36 -2.82 12.95
N GLU A 194 8.81 -3.09 14.15
CA GLU A 194 7.82 -4.15 14.33
C GLU A 194 6.57 -3.98 13.45
N LEU A 195 6.06 -2.74 13.34
CA LEU A 195 4.91 -2.43 12.48
C LEU A 195 5.27 -2.63 11.00
N LYS A 196 6.47 -2.22 10.58
CA LYS A 196 7.01 -2.47 9.22
C LYS A 196 7.11 -3.97 8.94
N GLU A 197 7.69 -4.76 9.85
CA GLU A 197 7.79 -6.22 9.71
C GLU A 197 6.42 -6.88 9.61
N GLN A 198 5.42 -6.39 10.36
CA GLN A 198 4.06 -6.90 10.29
C GLN A 198 3.47 -6.75 8.88
N VAL A 199 3.72 -5.63 8.21
CA VAL A 199 3.29 -5.41 6.82
C VAL A 199 4.10 -6.26 5.85
N GLN A 200 5.42 -6.33 6.02
CA GLN A 200 6.31 -7.13 5.18
C GLN A 200 5.93 -8.62 5.20
N ARG A 201 5.53 -9.14 6.36
CA ARG A 201 5.04 -10.52 6.49
C ARG A 201 3.82 -10.79 5.61
N GLU A 202 2.87 -9.87 5.53
CA GLU A 202 1.71 -10.02 4.65
C GLU A 202 2.05 -9.78 3.17
N LEU A 203 2.95 -8.83 2.87
CA LEU A 203 3.47 -8.62 1.50
C LEU A 203 4.19 -9.87 0.96
N GLY A 204 4.99 -10.55 1.78
CA GLY A 204 5.70 -11.76 1.39
C GLY A 204 4.79 -12.98 1.11
N ARG A 205 3.51 -12.90 1.46
CA ARG A 205 2.49 -13.90 1.05
C ARG A 205 1.94 -13.61 -0.34
N SER A 206 2.11 -12.40 -0.84
CA SER A 206 1.64 -12.00 -2.16
C SER A 206 2.65 -12.41 -3.24
N ALA A 207 2.16 -12.92 -4.37
CA ALA A 207 3.00 -13.32 -5.49
C ALA A 207 3.66 -12.13 -6.22
N PHE A 208 3.24 -10.90 -5.92
CA PHE A 208 3.77 -9.69 -6.56
C PHE A 208 5.12 -9.24 -6.01
N ASP A 209 5.50 -9.71 -4.82
CA ASP A 209 6.77 -9.33 -4.18
C ASP A 209 7.94 -10.20 -4.65
N ARG A 210 7.67 -11.39 -5.21
CA ARG A 210 8.69 -12.35 -5.67
C ARG A 210 8.54 -12.61 -7.16
N VAL A 211 9.56 -12.24 -7.92
CA VAL A 211 9.67 -12.57 -9.34
C VAL A 211 10.73 -13.66 -9.49
N ASP A 212 10.32 -14.84 -9.92
CA ASP A 212 11.26 -15.90 -10.28
C ASP A 212 11.78 -15.68 -11.70
N PHE A 213 12.93 -15.02 -11.81
CA PHE A 213 13.59 -14.79 -13.10
C PHE A 213 13.97 -16.10 -13.81
N ALA A 214 14.26 -17.17 -13.07
CA ALA A 214 14.59 -18.46 -13.69
C ALA A 214 13.37 -19.09 -14.36
N ALA A 215 12.15 -18.85 -13.86
CA ALA A 215 10.93 -19.29 -14.50
C ALA A 215 10.55 -18.45 -15.74
N LEU A 216 10.84 -17.14 -15.72
CA LEU A 216 10.51 -16.23 -16.83
C LEU A 216 11.36 -16.42 -18.08
N PHE A 217 12.63 -16.79 -17.90
CA PHE A 217 13.59 -16.94 -19.00
C PHE A 217 13.92 -18.39 -19.33
N ARG A 218 13.12 -19.36 -18.84
CA ARG A 218 13.19 -20.73 -19.34
C ARG A 218 12.63 -20.78 -20.75
N VAL A 219 13.55 -20.79 -21.71
CA VAL A 219 13.31 -21.15 -23.12
C VAL A 219 13.13 -22.66 -23.23
#